data_AF-A0A955WG35-F1
#
_entry.id   AF-A0A955WG35-F1
#
_cell.length_a   1.000
_cell.length_b   1.000
_cell.length_c   1.000
_cell.angle_alpha   90.00
_cell.angle_beta   90.00
_cell.angle_gamma   90.00
#
_symmetry.space_group_name_H-M   'P 1'
#
loop_
_entity.id
_entity.type
_entity.pdbx_description
1 polymer ?
#
loop_
_entity_poly.entity_id
_entity_poly.type
_entity_poly.pdbx_seq_one_letter_code
_entity_poly.pdbx_strand_id
1 'polypeptide(L)'
;PDGLHIIEIREAWKTWPATAAGVAPTRPIAGDLAARVKNAVEAAHAAWQAAGEAMLAQIRDPLRSGQILTVLGRTDAARGAFEAQTTSLPGPAWNNLGNLAALAGDWPAARQAYDRSLAAHDDPRVQINAALAAFGAGDEAGATEHIFQCLDKAGDAGPALVEQIAAMGTSGGAGRGARGGVTPAELRRLVDSAYQRAGKAAPTRPEAARASDQATALPVSRYCHWL
;
A
#
# COMPACT_ATOMS: atom_id res chain seq x y z
N PRO A 1 17.54 -19.37 18.81
CA PRO A 1 17.57 -18.03 18.19
C PRO A 1 16.13 -17.61 17.92
N ASP A 2 15.56 -17.00 18.94
CA ASP A 2 14.13 -16.74 19.04
C ASP A 2 13.70 -15.60 18.10
N GLY A 3 12.49 -15.74 17.57
CA GLY A 3 12.02 -15.04 16.37
C GLY A 3 12.10 -13.52 16.44
N LEU A 4 12.30 -12.91 15.27
CA LEU A 4 12.14 -11.48 15.06
C LEU A 4 10.67 -11.11 15.29
N HIS A 5 10.35 -10.47 16.42
CA HIS A 5 9.02 -9.93 16.68
C HIS A 5 8.94 -8.49 16.16
N ILE A 6 8.18 -8.27 15.08
CA ILE A 6 7.79 -6.92 14.66
C ILE A 6 6.72 -6.43 15.65
N ILE A 7 7.12 -5.58 16.59
CA ILE A 7 6.18 -4.93 17.52
C ILE A 7 5.64 -3.69 16.81
N GLU A 8 4.32 -3.58 16.70
CA GLU A 8 3.70 -2.31 16.30
C GLU A 8 4.08 -1.22 17.31
N ILE A 9 4.62 -0.10 16.82
CA ILE A 9 5.02 1.06 17.64
C ILE A 9 3.86 1.51 18.56
N ARG A 10 2.60 1.38 18.13
CA ARG A 10 1.43 1.72 18.96
C ARG A 10 1.28 0.83 20.19
N GLU A 11 1.55 -0.47 20.10
CA GLU A 11 1.49 -1.37 21.25
C GLU A 11 2.64 -1.11 22.22
N ALA A 12 3.83 -0.81 21.70
CA ALA A 12 5.00 -0.44 22.52
C ALA A 12 4.76 0.85 23.34
N TRP A 13 3.93 1.77 22.84
CA TRP A 13 3.59 3.02 23.54
C TRP A 13 2.59 2.85 24.68
N LYS A 14 1.77 1.78 24.67
CA LYS A 14 0.81 1.51 25.76
C LYS A 14 1.47 1.05 27.04
N THR A 15 2.65 0.43 26.94
CA THR A 15 3.42 -0.09 28.08
C THR A 15 4.45 0.92 28.59
N TRP A 16 4.56 2.09 27.96
CA TRP A 16 5.46 3.14 28.43
C TRP A 16 4.90 3.76 29.73
N PRO A 17 5.70 3.86 30.81
CA PRO A 17 5.17 4.18 32.13
C PRO A 17 4.57 5.59 32.18
N ALA A 18 3.33 5.67 32.66
CA ALA A 18 2.55 6.90 32.85
C ALA A 18 3.00 7.76 34.06
N THR A 19 4.01 7.34 34.81
CA THR A 19 4.46 7.99 36.04
C THR A 19 5.76 8.76 35.82
N ALA A 20 5.67 9.92 35.16
CA ALA A 20 6.69 10.97 35.24
C ALA A 20 6.06 12.31 35.65
N ALA A 21 5.01 12.27 36.48
CA ALA A 21 4.46 13.45 37.13
C ALA A 21 5.43 13.88 38.26
N GLY A 22 6.33 14.82 37.97
CA GLY A 22 7.22 15.41 38.98
C GLY A 22 8.62 15.77 38.50
N VAL A 23 9.04 15.35 37.30
CA VAL A 23 10.29 15.81 36.71
C VAL A 23 10.04 17.15 36.06
N ALA A 24 10.48 18.24 36.71
CA ALA A 24 10.53 19.55 36.07
C ALA A 24 11.25 19.41 34.73
N PRO A 25 10.72 19.94 33.61
CA PRO A 25 11.35 19.82 32.30
C PRO A 25 12.71 20.51 32.34
N THR A 26 13.76 19.74 32.63
CA THR A 26 15.13 20.24 32.68
C THR A 26 15.66 20.29 31.26
N ARG A 27 15.87 21.53 30.80
CA ARG A 27 16.52 21.96 29.56
C ARG A 27 15.77 21.70 28.25
N PRO A 28 15.81 22.66 27.31
CA PRO A 28 15.28 22.47 25.98
C PRO A 28 16.09 21.40 25.25
N ILE A 29 15.47 20.26 24.97
CA ILE A 29 16.01 19.16 24.14
C ILE A 29 15.99 19.54 22.64
N ALA A 30 15.87 20.83 22.32
CA ALA A 30 15.46 21.30 20.99
C ALA A 30 16.59 21.24 19.94
N GLY A 31 17.86 21.20 20.34
CA GLY A 31 18.99 21.13 19.40
C GLY A 31 19.42 19.71 19.02
N ASP A 32 19.52 18.81 20.01
CA ASP A 32 20.12 17.48 19.81
C ASP A 32 19.08 16.41 19.39
N LEU A 33 17.81 16.56 19.75
CA LEU A 33 16.78 15.56 19.41
C LEU A 33 16.58 15.43 17.90
N ALA A 34 16.54 16.55 17.17
CA ALA A 34 16.37 16.51 15.71
C ALA A 34 17.53 15.79 15.02
N ALA A 35 18.77 16.04 15.45
CA ALA A 35 19.95 15.36 14.96
C ALA A 35 19.91 13.85 15.28
N ARG A 36 19.54 13.48 16.51
CA ARG A 36 19.41 12.07 16.92
C ARG A 36 18.32 11.34 16.15
N VAL A 37 17.16 11.95 15.93
CA VAL A 37 16.08 11.37 15.12
C VAL A 37 16.52 11.18 13.67
N LYS A 38 17.15 12.20 13.08
CA LYS A 38 17.70 12.10 11.72
C LYS A 38 18.70 10.94 11.61
N ASN A 39 19.68 10.88 12.49
CA ASN A 39 20.70 9.82 12.50
C ASN A 39 20.07 8.43 12.69
N ALA A 40 19.06 8.31 13.56
CA ALA A 40 18.35 7.05 13.77
C ALA A 40 17.57 6.60 12.52
N VAL A 41 16.91 7.53 11.81
CA VAL A 41 16.21 7.24 10.55
C VAL A 41 17.19 6.82 9.46
N GLU A 42 18.32 7.51 9.33
CA GLU A 42 19.37 7.17 8.36
C GLU A 42 19.98 5.79 8.65
N ALA A 43 20.28 5.50 9.92
CA ALA A 43 20.80 4.20 10.35
C ALA A 43 19.78 3.07 10.09
N ALA A 44 18.49 3.31 10.39
CA ALA A 44 17.43 2.34 10.10
C ALA A 44 17.28 2.09 8.60
N HIS A 45 17.37 3.14 7.77
CA HIS A 45 17.33 3.00 6.32
C HIS A 45 18.52 2.20 5.79
N ALA A 46 19.74 2.48 6.28
CA ALA A 46 20.94 1.75 5.89
C ALA A 46 20.88 0.27 6.30
N ALA A 47 20.39 -0.03 7.51
CA ALA A 47 20.21 -1.40 7.98
C ALA A 47 19.19 -2.17 7.13
N TRP A 48 18.11 -1.51 6.73
CA TRP A 48 17.10 -2.09 5.86
C TRP A 48 17.61 -2.34 4.44
N GLN A 49 18.38 -1.41 3.87
CA GLN A 49 19.06 -1.60 2.57
C GLN A 49 20.00 -2.83 2.62
N ALA A 50 20.84 -2.91 3.65
CA ALA A 50 21.75 -4.03 3.83
C ALA A 50 21.01 -5.38 3.99
N ALA A 51 19.91 -5.40 4.74
CA ALA A 51 19.07 -6.59 4.89
C ALA A 51 18.45 -7.02 3.55
N GLY A 52 17.94 -6.08 2.76
CA GLY A 52 17.36 -6.40 1.45
C GLY A 52 18.40 -6.92 0.46
N GLU A 53 19.60 -6.35 0.41
CA GLU A 53 20.71 -6.86 -0.42
C GLU A 53 21.14 -8.27 0.02
N ALA A 54 21.20 -8.53 1.33
CA ALA A 54 21.49 -9.86 1.86
C ALA A 54 20.41 -10.91 1.50
N MET A 55 19.14 -10.52 1.47
CA MET A 55 18.04 -11.38 1.00
C MET A 55 18.13 -11.62 -0.50
N LEU A 56 18.40 -10.58 -1.29
CA LEU A 56 18.51 -10.66 -2.74
C LEU A 56 19.63 -11.63 -3.17
N ALA A 57 20.75 -11.64 -2.44
CA ALA A 57 21.85 -12.58 -2.66
C ALA A 57 21.47 -14.06 -2.46
N GLN A 58 20.39 -14.35 -1.72
CA GLN A 58 19.95 -15.72 -1.39
C GLN A 58 18.78 -16.19 -2.27
N ILE A 59 18.03 -15.26 -2.86
CA ILE A 59 16.81 -15.57 -3.60
C ILE A 59 17.15 -15.86 -5.06
N ARG A 60 16.68 -17.01 -5.55
CA ARG A 60 16.83 -17.43 -6.95
C ARG A 60 15.60 -17.17 -7.79
N ASP A 61 14.45 -16.96 -7.15
CA ASP A 61 13.19 -16.70 -7.83
C ASP A 61 13.17 -15.24 -8.33
N PRO A 62 13.07 -15.00 -9.65
CA PRO A 62 13.06 -13.64 -10.19
C PRO A 62 11.84 -12.83 -9.73
N LEU A 63 10.69 -13.47 -9.48
CA LEU A 63 9.50 -12.76 -9.01
C LEU A 63 9.74 -12.17 -7.61
N ARG A 64 10.17 -12.99 -6.64
CA ARG A 64 10.57 -12.52 -5.31
C ARG A 64 11.72 -11.52 -5.34
N SER A 65 12.69 -11.72 -6.24
CA SER A 65 13.79 -10.76 -6.41
C SER A 65 13.27 -9.40 -6.85
N GLY A 66 12.35 -9.35 -7.81
CA GLY A 66 11.71 -8.13 -8.28
C GLY A 66 10.94 -7.39 -7.18
N GLN A 67 10.25 -8.11 -6.29
CA GLN A 67 9.56 -7.51 -5.14
C GLN A 67 10.55 -6.83 -4.19
N ILE A 68 11.64 -7.49 -3.84
CA ILE A 68 12.69 -6.91 -2.98
C ILE A 68 13.35 -5.72 -3.66
N LEU A 69 13.69 -5.84 -4.94
CA LEU A 69 14.27 -4.74 -5.72
C LEU A 69 13.34 -3.53 -5.74
N THR A 70 12.03 -3.74 -5.83
CA THR A 70 11.04 -2.66 -5.76
C THR A 70 11.08 -1.97 -4.41
N VAL A 71 11.05 -2.76 -3.34
CA VAL A 71 11.13 -2.27 -1.96
C VAL A 71 12.41 -1.44 -1.79
N LEU A 72 13.56 -1.92 -2.27
CA LEU A 72 14.83 -1.19 -2.25
C LEU A 72 14.90 0.07 -3.14
N GLY A 73 13.86 0.36 -3.93
CA GLY A 73 13.82 1.50 -4.86
C GLY A 73 14.59 1.29 -6.16
N ARG A 74 14.98 0.04 -6.48
CA ARG A 74 15.72 -0.33 -7.70
C ARG A 74 14.75 -0.67 -8.83
N THR A 75 13.95 0.32 -9.23
CA THR A 75 12.80 0.18 -10.14
C THR A 75 13.12 -0.51 -11.47
N ASP A 76 14.23 -0.14 -12.13
CA ASP A 76 14.58 -0.73 -13.43
C ASP A 76 14.97 -2.21 -13.31
N ALA A 77 15.71 -2.56 -12.26
CA ALA A 77 16.08 -3.95 -11.98
C ALA A 77 14.84 -4.78 -11.61
N ALA A 78 13.92 -4.20 -10.82
CA ALA A 78 12.65 -4.85 -10.49
C ALA A 78 11.81 -5.11 -11.74
N ARG A 79 11.70 -4.12 -12.63
CA ARG A 79 11.01 -4.24 -13.92
C ARG A 79 11.58 -5.39 -14.74
N GLY A 80 12.90 -5.45 -14.93
CA GLY A 80 13.55 -6.52 -15.69
C GLY A 80 13.29 -7.92 -15.09
N ALA A 81 13.29 -8.02 -13.75
CA ALA A 81 12.99 -9.28 -13.06
C ALA A 81 11.53 -9.75 -13.28
N PHE A 82 10.56 -8.82 -13.28
CA PHE A 82 9.16 -9.14 -13.56
C PHE A 82 8.91 -9.44 -15.04
N GLU A 83 9.49 -8.66 -15.95
CA GLU A 83 9.38 -8.88 -17.40
C GLU A 83 9.86 -10.30 -17.79
N ALA A 84 10.95 -10.76 -17.19
CA ALA A 84 11.48 -12.11 -17.39
C ALA A 84 10.52 -13.24 -16.96
N GLN A 85 9.52 -12.94 -16.12
CA GLN A 85 8.52 -13.91 -15.65
C GLN A 85 7.18 -13.81 -16.38
N THR A 86 7.01 -12.88 -17.33
CA THR A 86 5.73 -12.69 -18.03
C THR A 86 5.30 -13.88 -18.89
N THR A 87 6.22 -14.78 -19.25
CA THR A 87 5.91 -16.02 -19.97
C THR A 87 5.59 -17.18 -19.04
N SER A 88 6.34 -17.35 -17.94
CA SER A 88 6.21 -18.47 -16.99
C SER A 88 5.09 -18.26 -15.97
N LEU A 89 4.93 -17.03 -15.48
CA LEU A 89 3.98 -16.63 -14.45
C LEU A 89 3.26 -15.33 -14.86
N PRO A 90 2.52 -15.34 -15.98
CA PRO A 90 1.97 -14.14 -16.59
C PRO A 90 1.13 -13.29 -15.63
N GLY A 91 0.20 -13.89 -14.87
CA GLY A 91 -0.64 -13.15 -13.91
C GLY A 91 0.18 -12.37 -12.87
N PRO A 92 0.92 -13.05 -11.98
CA PRO A 92 1.73 -12.36 -10.96
C PRO A 92 2.76 -11.38 -11.53
N ALA A 93 3.42 -11.73 -12.64
CA ALA A 93 4.40 -10.86 -13.27
C ALA A 93 3.78 -9.56 -13.80
N TRP A 94 2.65 -9.65 -14.53
CA TRP A 94 1.94 -8.49 -15.03
C TRP A 94 1.33 -7.64 -13.91
N ASN A 95 0.81 -8.25 -12.85
CA ASN A 95 0.33 -7.51 -11.68
C ASN A 95 1.46 -6.67 -11.05
N ASN A 96 2.65 -7.27 -10.86
CA ASN A 96 3.78 -6.56 -10.26
C ASN A 96 4.37 -5.47 -11.18
N LEU A 97 4.32 -5.65 -12.50
CA LEU A 97 4.63 -4.57 -13.45
C LEU A 97 3.60 -3.42 -13.37
N GLY A 98 2.33 -3.74 -13.18
CA GLY A 98 1.27 -2.76 -12.95
C GLY A 98 1.51 -1.96 -11.68
N ASN A 99 1.89 -2.63 -10.59
CA ASN A 99 2.26 -1.97 -9.34
C ASN A 99 3.45 -1.03 -9.52
N LEU A 100 4.51 -1.44 -10.24
CA LEU A 100 5.66 -0.58 -10.53
C LEU A 100 5.28 0.67 -11.32
N ALA A 101 4.44 0.52 -12.34
CA ALA A 101 3.96 1.65 -13.13
C ALA A 101 3.09 2.60 -12.29
N ALA A 102 2.20 2.06 -11.45
CA ALA A 102 1.40 2.83 -10.51
C ALA A 102 2.26 3.57 -9.47
N LEU A 103 3.34 2.95 -8.98
CA LEU A 103 4.32 3.61 -8.11
C LEU A 103 4.96 4.84 -8.77
N ALA A 104 5.24 4.74 -10.07
CA ALA A 104 5.79 5.83 -10.87
C ALA A 104 4.74 6.87 -11.31
N GLY A 105 3.46 6.65 -11.03
CA GLY A 105 2.34 7.50 -11.49
C GLY A 105 2.00 7.31 -12.98
N ASP A 106 2.52 6.28 -13.63
CA ASP A 106 2.20 5.93 -15.02
C ASP A 106 0.93 5.07 -15.05
N TRP A 107 -0.22 5.73 -14.85
CA TRP A 107 -1.53 5.07 -14.82
C TRP A 107 -1.89 4.33 -16.11
N PRO A 108 -1.59 4.85 -17.33
CA PRO A 108 -1.82 4.11 -18.57
C PRO A 108 -1.04 2.80 -18.63
N ALA A 109 0.24 2.78 -18.28
CA ALA A 109 1.03 1.55 -18.24
C ALA A 109 0.56 0.59 -17.14
N ALA A 110 0.19 1.13 -15.97
CA ALA A 110 -0.36 0.33 -14.87
C ALA A 110 -1.63 -0.41 -15.30
N ARG A 111 -2.57 0.31 -15.92
CA ARG A 111 -3.81 -0.26 -16.45
C ARG A 111 -3.53 -1.37 -17.46
N GLN A 112 -2.66 -1.12 -18.45
CA GLN A 112 -2.32 -2.13 -19.46
C GLN A 112 -1.74 -3.40 -18.81
N ALA A 113 -0.89 -3.25 -17.80
CA ALA A 113 -0.31 -4.38 -17.10
C ALA A 113 -1.36 -5.15 -16.28
N TYR A 114 -2.25 -4.47 -15.56
CA TYR A 114 -3.34 -5.15 -14.84
C TYR A 114 -4.31 -5.87 -15.79
N ASP A 115 -4.65 -5.27 -16.93
CA ASP A 115 -5.48 -5.93 -17.95
C ASP A 115 -4.84 -7.24 -18.43
N ARG A 116 -3.52 -7.24 -18.67
CA ARG A 116 -2.76 -8.46 -19.02
C ARG A 116 -2.74 -9.48 -17.88
N SER A 117 -2.60 -9.02 -16.64
CA SER A 117 -2.66 -9.88 -15.47
C SER A 117 -4.02 -10.57 -15.35
N LEU A 118 -5.11 -9.80 -15.43
CA LEU A 118 -6.49 -10.29 -15.33
C LEU A 118 -6.86 -11.23 -16.49
N ALA A 119 -6.35 -10.97 -17.69
CA ALA A 119 -6.52 -11.85 -18.84
C ALA A 119 -5.82 -13.20 -18.65
N ALA A 120 -4.68 -13.22 -17.95
CA ALA A 120 -3.93 -14.45 -17.67
C ALA A 120 -4.46 -15.21 -16.45
N HIS A 121 -4.85 -14.49 -15.41
CA HIS A 121 -5.42 -15.05 -14.19
C HIS A 121 -6.39 -14.06 -13.56
N ASP A 122 -7.63 -14.49 -13.40
CA ASP A 122 -8.70 -13.65 -12.86
C ASP A 122 -8.65 -13.60 -11.32
N ASP A 123 -7.67 -12.87 -10.77
CA ASP A 123 -7.47 -12.69 -9.33
C ASP A 123 -8.19 -11.43 -8.81
N PRO A 124 -9.10 -11.55 -7.83
CA PRO A 124 -9.78 -10.40 -7.22
C PRO A 124 -8.85 -9.34 -6.63
N ARG A 125 -7.63 -9.70 -6.21
CA ARG A 125 -6.65 -8.75 -5.67
C ARG A 125 -6.07 -7.87 -6.77
N VAL A 126 -5.96 -8.38 -7.99
CA VAL A 126 -5.55 -7.58 -9.15
C VAL A 126 -6.65 -6.60 -9.52
N GLN A 127 -7.93 -6.95 -9.36
CA GLN A 127 -9.04 -6.02 -9.54
C GLN A 127 -8.92 -4.81 -8.60
N ILE A 128 -8.49 -5.02 -7.36
CA ILE A 128 -8.23 -3.92 -6.43
C ILE A 128 -7.12 -2.98 -6.92
N ASN A 129 -5.99 -3.55 -7.38
CA ASN A 129 -4.90 -2.75 -7.93
C ASN A 129 -5.32 -1.99 -9.20
N ALA A 130 -6.12 -2.63 -10.06
CA ALA A 130 -6.70 -2.01 -11.25
C ALA A 130 -7.67 -0.88 -10.91
N ALA A 131 -8.51 -1.06 -9.87
CA ALA A 131 -9.41 -0.01 -9.38
C ALA A 131 -8.64 1.23 -8.93
N LEU A 132 -7.54 1.04 -8.19
CA LEU A 132 -6.67 2.11 -7.73
C LEU A 132 -5.99 2.85 -8.88
N ALA A 133 -5.52 2.13 -9.90
CA ALA A 133 -4.92 2.77 -11.08
C ALA A 133 -5.95 3.51 -11.94
N ALA A 134 -7.15 2.95 -12.13
CA ALA A 134 -8.26 3.63 -12.80
C ALA A 134 -8.60 4.93 -12.06
N PHE A 135 -8.70 4.88 -10.73
CA PHE A 135 -8.95 6.08 -9.93
C PHE A 135 -7.80 7.10 -10.03
N GLY A 136 -6.55 6.65 -9.95
CA GLY A 136 -5.37 7.51 -10.14
C GLY A 136 -5.34 8.20 -11.51
N ALA A 137 -5.89 7.56 -12.55
CA ALA A 137 -6.09 8.13 -13.88
C ALA A 137 -7.30 9.08 -13.99
N GLY A 138 -8.12 9.20 -12.95
CA GLY A 138 -9.39 9.95 -12.97
C GLY A 138 -10.57 9.19 -13.59
N ASP A 139 -10.44 7.88 -13.83
CA ASP A 139 -11.51 6.99 -14.33
C ASP A 139 -12.28 6.37 -13.16
N GLU A 140 -13.15 7.17 -12.52
CA GLU A 140 -13.97 6.72 -11.38
C GLU A 140 -14.95 5.59 -11.74
N ALA A 141 -15.46 5.60 -12.98
CA ALA A 141 -16.37 4.57 -13.47
C ALA A 141 -15.63 3.22 -13.61
N GLY A 142 -14.44 3.23 -14.21
CA GLY A 142 -13.57 2.06 -14.27
C GLY A 142 -13.14 1.58 -12.88
N ALA A 143 -12.83 2.49 -11.96
CA ALA A 143 -12.51 2.12 -10.58
C ALA A 143 -13.68 1.38 -9.90
N THR A 144 -14.90 1.90 -10.05
CA THR A 144 -16.13 1.30 -9.51
C THR A 144 -16.39 -0.08 -10.12
N GLU A 145 -16.18 -0.23 -11.44
CA GLU A 145 -16.29 -1.52 -12.13
C GLU A 145 -15.35 -2.57 -11.54
N HIS A 146 -14.07 -2.23 -11.34
CA HIS A 146 -13.10 -3.17 -10.79
C HIS A 146 -13.41 -3.56 -9.34
N ILE A 147 -13.89 -2.63 -8.50
CA ILE A 147 -14.33 -2.94 -7.14
C ILE A 147 -15.54 -3.89 -7.19
N PHE A 148 -16.51 -3.63 -8.07
CA PHE A 148 -17.65 -4.52 -8.29
C PHE A 148 -17.20 -5.92 -8.71
N GLN A 149 -16.29 -6.04 -9.68
CA GLN A 149 -15.75 -7.32 -10.12
C GLN A 149 -15.01 -8.05 -8.99
N CYS A 150 -14.29 -7.35 -8.12
CA CYS A 150 -13.70 -7.95 -6.93
C CYS A 150 -14.77 -8.50 -5.98
N LEU A 151 -15.83 -7.73 -5.69
CA LEU A 151 -16.92 -8.14 -4.80
C LEU A 151 -17.72 -9.33 -5.34
N ASP A 152 -17.85 -9.43 -6.66
CA ASP A 152 -18.52 -10.53 -7.34
C ASP A 152 -17.66 -11.81 -7.27
N LYS A 153 -16.40 -11.73 -7.69
CA LYS A 153 -15.50 -12.89 -7.82
C LYS A 153 -15.00 -13.43 -6.49
N ALA A 154 -14.72 -12.58 -5.52
CA ALA A 154 -14.20 -13.01 -4.21
C ALA A 154 -15.30 -13.50 -3.26
N GLY A 155 -16.58 -13.40 -3.64
CA GLY A 155 -17.71 -13.81 -2.79
C GLY A 155 -17.63 -13.17 -1.40
N ASP A 156 -17.59 -14.01 -0.37
CA ASP A 156 -17.54 -13.59 1.04
C ASP A 156 -16.21 -12.92 1.43
N ALA A 157 -15.12 -13.17 0.69
CA ALA A 157 -13.83 -12.53 0.92
C ALA A 157 -13.75 -11.13 0.31
N GLY A 158 -14.61 -10.81 -0.66
CA GLY A 158 -14.62 -9.54 -1.38
C GLY A 158 -14.70 -8.32 -0.46
N PRO A 159 -15.65 -8.27 0.50
CA PRO A 159 -15.73 -7.18 1.47
C PRO A 159 -14.43 -6.90 2.21
N ALA A 160 -13.73 -7.93 2.66
CA ALA A 160 -12.47 -7.77 3.39
C ALA A 160 -11.36 -7.19 2.50
N LEU A 161 -11.30 -7.60 1.23
CA LEU A 161 -10.35 -7.07 0.25
C LEU A 161 -10.63 -5.59 -0.07
N VAL A 162 -11.91 -5.23 -0.25
CA VAL A 162 -12.31 -3.85 -0.54
C VAL A 162 -12.07 -2.93 0.67
N GLU A 163 -12.36 -3.41 1.88
CA GLU A 163 -12.11 -2.65 3.11
C GLU A 163 -10.61 -2.45 3.38
N GLN A 164 -9.73 -3.34 2.94
CA GLN A 164 -8.28 -3.08 3.01
C GLN A 164 -7.90 -1.80 2.26
N ILE A 165 -8.51 -1.52 1.11
CA ILE A 165 -8.24 -0.28 0.35
C ILE A 165 -8.67 0.95 1.15
N ALA A 166 -9.88 0.91 1.71
CA ALA A 166 -10.40 2.00 2.53
C ALA A 166 -9.53 2.25 3.77
N ALA A 167 -9.06 1.18 4.41
CA ALA A 167 -8.19 1.25 5.58
C ALA A 167 -6.79 1.80 5.25
N MET A 168 -6.20 1.42 4.11
CA MET A 168 -4.92 1.99 3.70
C MET A 168 -5.03 3.50 3.44
N GLY A 169 -6.17 3.95 2.88
CA GLY A 169 -6.58 5.36 2.79
C GLY A 169 -6.32 6.18 4.07
N THR A 170 -6.53 5.56 5.24
CA THR A 170 -6.53 6.23 6.55
C THR A 170 -5.20 6.20 7.31
N SER A 171 -4.23 5.38 6.88
CA SER A 171 -3.03 5.09 7.70
C SER A 171 -1.75 5.85 7.30
N GLY A 172 -1.76 6.61 6.20
CA GLY A 172 -0.61 7.44 5.82
C GLY A 172 -0.67 8.84 6.41
N GLY A 173 0.42 9.25 7.08
CA GLY A 173 0.58 10.59 7.64
C GLY A 173 0.58 11.70 6.60
N ALA A 174 0.10 12.87 7.04
CA ALA A 174 -0.12 14.11 6.29
C ALA A 174 1.06 14.52 5.39
N GLY A 175 0.96 14.23 4.10
CA GLY A 175 1.76 14.86 3.05
C GLY A 175 0.91 15.88 2.29
N ARG A 176 0.98 17.16 2.66
CA ARG A 176 0.36 18.24 1.88
C ARG A 176 1.02 18.34 0.50
N GLY A 177 0.23 18.26 -0.58
CA GLY A 177 0.56 18.98 -1.81
C GLY A 177 0.64 18.18 -3.12
N ALA A 178 0.42 16.86 -3.14
CA ALA A 178 0.31 16.15 -4.41
C ALA A 178 -1.08 16.44 -5.02
N ARG A 179 -1.13 17.27 -6.07
CA ARG A 179 -2.30 17.37 -6.96
C ARG A 179 -2.52 15.97 -7.56
N GLY A 180 -3.51 15.22 -7.07
CA GLY A 180 -3.76 13.83 -7.45
C GLY A 180 -3.79 12.81 -6.31
N GLY A 181 -3.74 13.24 -5.04
CA GLY A 181 -3.97 12.35 -3.91
C GLY A 181 -5.46 11.97 -3.77
N VAL A 182 -5.73 10.75 -3.30
CA VAL A 182 -7.10 10.27 -3.03
C VAL A 182 -7.44 10.54 -1.58
N THR A 183 -8.61 11.12 -1.32
CA THR A 183 -9.13 11.24 0.05
C THR A 183 -9.79 9.92 0.48
N PRO A 184 -9.74 9.56 1.78
CA PRO A 184 -10.50 8.42 2.29
C PRO A 184 -12.00 8.49 1.95
N ALA A 185 -12.57 9.70 1.91
CA ALA A 185 -13.96 9.94 1.56
C ALA A 185 -14.27 9.61 0.09
N GLU A 186 -13.37 9.93 -0.85
CA GLU A 186 -13.51 9.58 -2.27
C GLU A 186 -13.47 8.06 -2.47
N LEU A 187 -12.45 7.41 -1.90
CA LEU A 187 -12.35 5.95 -1.90
C LEU A 187 -13.62 5.29 -1.35
N ARG A 188 -14.15 5.83 -0.24
CA ARG A 188 -15.38 5.32 0.35
C ARG A 188 -16.59 5.47 -0.57
N ARG A 189 -16.74 6.59 -1.28
CA ARG A 189 -17.83 6.77 -2.25
C ARG A 189 -17.79 5.72 -3.37
N LEU A 190 -16.60 5.38 -3.87
CA LEU A 190 -16.46 4.33 -4.89
C LEU A 190 -16.89 2.97 -4.34
N VAL A 191 -16.45 2.65 -3.12
CA VAL A 191 -16.83 1.40 -2.43
C VAL A 191 -18.34 1.34 -2.26
N ASP A 192 -18.96 2.36 -1.69
CA ASP A 192 -20.40 2.40 -1.47
C ASP A 192 -21.17 2.28 -2.81
N SER A 193 -20.68 2.92 -3.89
CA SER A 193 -21.26 2.79 -5.23
C SER A 193 -21.17 1.36 -5.79
N ALA A 194 -20.02 0.70 -5.63
CA ALA A 194 -19.84 -0.69 -6.05
C ALA A 194 -20.74 -1.65 -5.27
N TYR A 195 -20.91 -1.45 -3.95
CA TYR A 195 -21.85 -2.23 -3.12
C TYR A 195 -23.30 -2.04 -3.57
N GLN A 196 -23.72 -0.79 -3.77
CA GLN A 196 -25.07 -0.49 -4.28
C GLN A 196 -25.34 -1.19 -5.60
N ARG A 197 -24.38 -1.15 -6.53
CA ARG A 197 -24.49 -1.85 -7.81
C ARG A 197 -24.54 -3.37 -7.67
N ALA A 198 -23.80 -3.93 -6.71
CA ALA A 198 -23.83 -5.35 -6.38
C ALA A 198 -25.13 -5.78 -5.67
N GLY A 199 -26.05 -4.85 -5.36
CA GLY A 199 -27.23 -5.15 -4.54
C GLY A 199 -26.86 -5.61 -3.13
N LYS A 200 -25.64 -5.30 -2.66
CA LYS A 200 -25.11 -5.67 -1.35
C LYS A 200 -25.18 -4.46 -0.42
N ALA A 201 -25.53 -4.68 0.84
CA ALA A 201 -25.43 -3.64 1.85
C ALA A 201 -23.95 -3.31 2.09
N ALA A 202 -23.58 -2.04 2.01
CA ALA A 202 -22.24 -1.60 2.38
C ALA A 202 -22.01 -1.86 3.87
N PRO A 203 -20.82 -2.36 4.27
CA PRO A 203 -20.51 -2.61 5.68
C PRO A 203 -20.62 -1.32 6.50
N THR A 204 -21.22 -1.45 7.68
CA THR A 204 -21.37 -0.35 8.63
C THR A 204 -20.00 0.12 9.09
N ARG A 205 -19.72 1.41 8.88
CA ARG A 205 -18.43 1.99 9.21
C ARG A 205 -18.25 2.11 10.74
N PRO A 206 -17.13 1.64 11.31
CA PRO A 206 -16.80 1.90 12.71
C PRO A 206 -16.73 3.41 12.97
N GLU A 207 -17.21 3.88 14.11
CA GLU A 207 -17.25 5.31 14.46
C GLU A 207 -15.86 5.96 14.40
N ALA A 208 -14.82 5.24 14.83
CA ALA A 208 -13.43 5.67 14.76
C ALA A 208 -12.95 5.93 13.31
N ALA A 209 -13.46 5.20 12.32
CA ALA A 209 -13.09 5.42 10.93
C ALA A 209 -13.72 6.70 10.37
N ARG A 210 -14.91 7.12 10.84
CA ARG A 210 -15.55 8.39 10.41
C ARG A 210 -14.74 9.61 10.81
N ALA A 211 -14.07 9.57 11.97
CA ALA A 211 -13.16 10.64 12.40
C ALA A 211 -11.93 10.80 11.48
N SER A 212 -11.56 9.76 10.72
CA SER A 212 -10.42 9.78 9.79
C SER A 212 -10.73 10.41 8.43
N ASP A 213 -11.98 10.82 8.14
CA ASP A 213 -12.31 11.48 6.87
C ASP A 213 -11.65 12.85 6.69
N GLN A 214 -11.07 13.39 7.76
CA GLN A 214 -10.26 14.61 7.73
C GLN A 214 -8.77 14.36 7.47
N ALA A 215 -8.37 13.10 7.23
CA ALA A 215 -6.98 12.78 6.91
C ALA A 215 -6.56 13.38 5.57
N THR A 216 -5.29 13.73 5.46
CA THR A 216 -4.72 14.33 4.25
C THR A 216 -4.65 13.30 3.14
N ALA A 217 -4.89 13.72 1.90
CA ALA A 217 -4.78 12.84 0.74
C ALA A 217 -3.36 12.25 0.62
N LEU A 218 -3.28 10.99 0.20
CA LEU A 218 -2.03 10.25 0.05
C LEU A 218 -1.84 9.80 -1.40
N PRO A 219 -0.59 9.55 -1.83
CA PRO A 219 -0.31 9.01 -3.14
C PRO A 219 -0.91 7.60 -3.30
N VAL A 220 -1.57 7.34 -4.43
CA VAL A 220 -2.13 6.01 -4.79
C VAL A 220 -1.08 4.91 -4.73
N SER A 221 0.18 5.25 -5.03
CA SER A 221 1.32 4.34 -4.98
C SER A 221 1.53 3.64 -3.63
N ARG A 222 1.04 4.21 -2.52
CA ARG A 222 1.11 3.57 -1.20
C ARG A 222 0.11 2.43 -1.00
N TYR A 223 -0.78 2.20 -1.97
CA TYR A 223 -1.91 1.27 -1.86
C TYR A 223 -1.80 0.04 -2.77
N CYS A 224 -0.77 -0.03 -3.62
CA CYS A 224 -0.58 -1.16 -4.51
C CYS A 224 -0.14 -2.40 -3.71
N HIS A 225 -0.88 -3.50 -3.86
CA HIS A 225 -0.57 -4.77 -3.23
C HIS A 225 0.47 -5.54 -4.03
N TRP A 226 1.63 -5.80 -3.42
CA TRP A 226 2.62 -6.75 -3.93
C TRP A 226 2.16 -8.18 -3.65
N LEU A 227 2.04 -8.99 -4.70
CA LEU A 227 1.74 -10.42 -4.65
C LEU A 227 2.96 -11.23 -5.06
#